data_AF-A0A974PJH1-F1
#
_entry.id   AF-A0A974PJH1-F1
#
_cell.length_a   1.000
_cell.length_b   1.000
_cell.length_c   1.000
_cell.angle_alpha   90.00
_cell.angle_beta   90.00
_cell.angle_gamma   90.00
#
_symmetry.space_group_name_H-M   'P 1'
#
loop_
_entity.id
_entity.type
_entity.pdbx_description
1 polymer ?
#
loop_
_entity_poly.entity_id
_entity_poly.type
_entity_poly.pdbx_seq_one_letter_code
_entity_poly.pdbx_strand_id
1 'polypeptide(L)'
;MLKWIEGIGGTVVLLVAAFCLGSMLYAIRNKVSGRYLNRYYSVSHKGSGIYELHFSPALGLYYAKPAKYFRLRKEAIATFVAGYPDSMLIAETSTLQEYYAKLGIPAIPVNMGLLQWMGSNAMSYLFILTNLASYRMRSDKEWQFMHLMRRVHQTIPCRYVIVGQIRYKQRSDRE
;
A
#
# COMPACT_ATOMS: atom_id res chain seq x y z
N MET A 1 -19.39 -30.09 25.27
CA MET A 1 -19.06 -29.72 23.87
C MET A 1 -19.59 -28.32 23.52
N LEU A 2 -20.84 -27.94 23.88
CA LEU A 2 -21.38 -26.59 23.65
C LEU A 2 -20.57 -25.43 24.26
N LYS A 3 -20.11 -25.54 25.53
CA LYS A 3 -19.35 -24.47 26.20
C LYS A 3 -18.01 -24.11 25.55
N TRP A 4 -17.40 -25.04 24.79
CA TRP A 4 -16.16 -24.78 24.05
C TRP A 4 -16.41 -23.96 22.78
N ILE A 5 -17.57 -24.15 22.14
CA ILE A 5 -17.98 -23.41 20.93
C ILE A 5 -18.31 -21.95 21.29
N GLU A 6 -18.92 -21.71 22.46
CA GLU A 6 -19.20 -20.36 22.98
C GLU A 6 -17.92 -19.57 23.30
N GLY A 7 -16.92 -20.23 23.88
CA GLY A 7 -15.62 -19.61 24.15
C GLY A 7 -14.86 -19.22 22.89
N ILE A 8 -14.84 -20.09 21.88
CA ILE A 8 -14.19 -19.84 20.59
C ILE A 8 -14.90 -18.70 19.83
N GLY A 9 -16.23 -18.70 19.81
CA GLY A 9 -17.02 -17.62 19.20
C GLY A 9 -16.73 -16.25 19.82
N GLY A 10 -16.69 -16.16 21.15
CA GLY A 10 -16.36 -14.93 21.86
C GLY A 10 -14.94 -14.43 21.57
N THR A 11 -13.95 -15.32 21.55
CA THR A 11 -12.56 -14.95 21.21
C THR A 11 -12.44 -14.44 19.77
N VAL A 12 -13.09 -15.09 18.80
CA VAL A 12 -13.06 -14.65 17.40
C VAL A 12 -13.68 -13.27 17.24
N VAL A 13 -14.83 -13.02 17.87
CA VAL A 13 -15.50 -11.70 17.83
C VAL A 13 -14.61 -10.61 18.43
N LEU A 14 -13.96 -10.87 19.58
CA LEU A 14 -13.04 -9.93 20.20
C LEU A 14 -11.82 -9.63 19.31
N LEU A 15 -11.25 -10.63 18.65
CA LEU A 15 -10.14 -10.45 17.72
C LEU A 15 -10.53 -9.59 16.52
N VAL A 16 -11.72 -9.84 15.93
CA VAL A 16 -12.24 -9.02 14.83
C VAL A 16 -12.49 -7.58 15.29
N ALA A 17 -13.12 -7.39 16.45
CA ALA A 17 -13.37 -6.06 17.00
C ALA A 17 -12.07 -5.29 17.29
N ALA A 18 -11.07 -5.94 17.88
CA ALA A 18 -9.76 -5.37 18.14
C ALA A 18 -9.03 -4.97 16.85
N PHE A 19 -9.11 -5.80 15.81
CA PHE A 19 -8.54 -5.51 14.50
C PHE A 19 -9.22 -4.28 13.85
N CYS A 20 -10.56 -4.23 13.86
CA CYS A 20 -11.33 -3.09 13.37
C CYS A 20 -10.96 -1.81 14.13
N LEU A 21 -10.96 -1.84 15.46
CA LEU A 21 -10.62 -0.70 16.30
C LEU A 21 -9.17 -0.23 16.06
N GLY A 22 -8.22 -1.16 16.00
CA GLY A 22 -6.81 -0.85 15.72
C GLY A 22 -6.63 -0.17 14.37
N SER A 23 -7.32 -0.67 13.32
CA SER A 23 -7.29 -0.05 11.99
C SER A 23 -7.88 1.37 11.99
N MET A 24 -8.97 1.58 12.72
CA MET A 24 -9.62 2.87 12.87
C MET A 24 -8.74 3.86 13.62
N LEU A 25 -8.13 3.44 14.74
CA LEU A 25 -7.21 4.27 15.52
C LEU A 25 -5.95 4.63 14.71
N TYR A 26 -5.42 3.70 13.91
CA TYR A 26 -4.30 3.98 13.00
C TYR A 26 -4.69 5.02 11.94
N ALA A 27 -5.88 4.88 11.34
CA ALA A 27 -6.39 5.85 10.38
C ALA A 27 -6.62 7.23 11.02
N ILE A 28 -7.21 7.29 12.22
CA ILE A 28 -7.40 8.54 12.97
C ILE A 28 -6.04 9.17 13.30
N ARG A 29 -5.09 8.41 13.83
CA ARG A 29 -3.74 8.90 14.16
C ARG A 29 -3.04 9.49 12.94
N ASN A 30 -3.07 8.80 11.80
CA ASN A 30 -2.47 9.32 10.57
C ASN A 30 -3.20 10.56 10.04
N LYS A 31 -4.52 10.65 10.25
CA LYS A 31 -5.31 11.83 9.88
C LYS A 31 -4.97 13.03 10.76
N VAL A 32 -4.90 12.83 12.06
CA VAL A 32 -4.56 13.87 13.05
C VAL A 32 -3.11 14.34 12.89
N SER A 33 -2.19 13.44 12.57
CA SER A 33 -0.77 13.79 12.32
C SER A 33 -0.50 14.40 10.94
N GLY A 34 -1.53 14.70 10.14
CA GLY A 34 -1.39 15.30 8.81
C GLY A 34 -0.68 14.41 7.79
N ARG A 35 -0.56 13.11 8.06
CA ARG A 35 0.16 12.15 7.20
C ARG A 35 -0.67 11.67 6.02
N TYR A 36 -1.97 11.92 6.01
CA TYR A 36 -2.82 11.65 4.87
C TYR A 36 -2.68 12.76 3.82
N LEU A 37 -2.27 12.37 2.62
CA LEU A 37 -2.19 13.26 1.46
C LEU A 37 -3.57 13.39 0.78
N ASN A 38 -4.39 12.34 0.88
CA ASN A 38 -5.82 12.35 0.56
C ASN A 38 -6.52 11.14 1.18
N ARG A 39 -7.78 10.88 0.82
CA ARG A 39 -8.58 9.79 1.42
C ARG A 39 -8.00 8.36 1.31
N TYR A 40 -7.13 8.08 0.35
CA TYR A 40 -6.58 6.73 0.10
C TYR A 40 -5.07 6.64 0.20
N TYR A 41 -4.37 7.77 0.30
CA TYR A 41 -2.92 7.80 0.33
C TYR A 41 -2.42 8.53 1.55
N SER A 42 -1.48 7.90 2.24
CA SER A 42 -0.75 8.46 3.36
C SER A 42 0.75 8.33 3.14
N VAL A 43 1.52 9.03 3.95
CA VAL A 43 2.98 8.92 3.98
C VAL A 43 3.50 8.51 5.34
N SER A 44 4.61 7.76 5.33
CA SER A 44 5.39 7.48 6.53
C SER A 44 6.81 8.01 6.35
N HIS A 45 7.31 8.76 7.33
CA HIS A 45 8.71 9.21 7.34
C HIS A 45 9.64 8.03 7.65
N LYS A 46 10.68 7.84 6.82
CA LYS A 46 11.69 6.78 6.93
C LYS A 46 13.05 7.29 7.45
N GLY A 47 13.16 8.59 7.73
CA GLY A 47 14.42 9.23 8.11
C GLY A 47 15.05 9.98 6.94
N SER A 48 15.97 10.91 7.25
CA SER A 48 16.79 11.64 6.26
C SER A 48 16.01 12.29 5.12
N GLY A 49 14.80 12.81 5.40
CA GLY A 49 13.95 13.45 4.39
C GLY A 49 13.31 12.47 3.39
N ILE A 50 13.34 11.16 3.68
CA ILE A 50 12.72 10.13 2.85
C ILE A 50 11.34 9.79 3.42
N TYR A 51 10.35 9.79 2.54
CA TYR A 51 8.97 9.41 2.83
C TYR A 51 8.55 8.26 1.94
N GLU A 52 7.80 7.32 2.49
CA GLU A 52 7.17 6.24 1.74
C GLU A 52 5.69 6.53 1.55
N LEU A 53 5.21 6.42 0.31
CA LEU A 53 3.82 6.54 -0.08
C LEU A 53 3.09 5.21 0.13
N HIS A 54 2.06 5.24 0.97
CA HIS A 54 1.22 4.09 1.30
C HIS A 54 -0.17 4.24 0.70
N PHE A 55 -0.71 3.13 0.18
CA PHE A 55 -2.14 3.04 -0.11
C PHE A 55 -2.85 2.55 1.15
N SER A 56 -3.60 3.44 1.81
CA SER A 56 -4.23 3.22 3.11
C SER A 56 -5.64 3.83 3.11
N PRO A 57 -6.65 3.17 2.53
CA PRO A 57 -8.02 3.67 2.56
C PRO A 57 -8.54 3.73 4.01
N ALA A 58 -8.93 4.92 4.46
CA ALA A 58 -9.18 5.21 5.88
C ALA A 58 -10.39 4.48 6.53
N LEU A 59 -11.24 3.80 5.75
CA LEU A 59 -12.54 3.26 6.20
C LEU A 59 -12.75 1.78 5.86
N GLY A 60 -11.68 1.03 5.63
CA GLY A 60 -11.75 -0.42 5.37
C GLY A 60 -12.26 -0.71 3.96
N LEU A 61 -13.59 -0.67 3.75
CA LEU A 61 -14.21 -0.85 2.44
C LEU A 61 -14.05 0.41 1.58
N TYR A 62 -13.69 0.21 0.32
CA TYR A 62 -13.56 1.30 -0.62
C TYR A 62 -13.93 0.88 -2.04
N TYR A 63 -14.15 1.86 -2.89
CA TYR A 63 -14.41 1.64 -4.31
C TYR A 63 -13.40 2.42 -5.14
N ALA A 64 -12.43 1.72 -5.73
CA ALA A 64 -11.42 2.31 -6.59
C ALA A 64 -11.23 1.49 -7.87
N LYS A 65 -11.86 1.97 -8.96
CA LYS A 65 -11.46 1.58 -10.33
C LYS A 65 -10.04 2.09 -10.63
N PRO A 66 -9.32 1.49 -11.60
CA PRO A 66 -7.97 1.93 -11.97
C PRO A 66 -7.85 3.44 -12.21
N ALA A 67 -8.78 4.04 -12.96
CA ALA A 67 -8.77 5.48 -13.22
C ALA A 67 -8.80 6.34 -11.93
N LYS A 68 -9.66 5.98 -10.97
CA LYS A 68 -9.76 6.65 -9.68
C LYS A 68 -8.50 6.43 -8.84
N TYR A 69 -7.95 5.21 -8.85
CA TYR A 69 -6.72 4.87 -8.15
C TYR A 69 -5.53 5.73 -8.60
N PHE A 70 -5.32 5.84 -9.93
CA PHE A 70 -4.23 6.63 -10.49
C PHE A 70 -4.44 8.13 -10.32
N ARG A 71 -5.68 8.62 -10.46
CA ARG A 71 -6.00 10.03 -10.21
C ARG A 71 -5.65 10.44 -8.77
N LEU A 72 -6.14 9.68 -7.79
CA LEU A 72 -5.84 9.93 -6.37
C LEU A 72 -4.35 9.78 -6.06
N ARG A 73 -3.62 8.91 -6.76
CA ARG A 73 -2.15 8.82 -6.61
C ARG A 73 -1.47 10.10 -7.04
N LYS A 74 -1.83 10.63 -8.22
CA LYS A 74 -1.28 11.89 -8.74
C LYS A 74 -1.60 13.07 -7.82
N GLU A 75 -2.85 13.14 -7.35
CA GLU A 75 -3.26 14.14 -6.34
C GLU A 75 -2.40 14.02 -5.07
N ALA A 76 -2.17 12.81 -4.55
CA ALA A 76 -1.32 12.60 -3.38
C ALA A 76 0.11 13.09 -3.61
N ILE A 77 0.72 12.73 -4.74
CA ILE A 77 2.08 13.14 -5.10
C ILE A 77 2.17 14.68 -5.19
N ALA A 78 1.18 15.34 -5.79
CA ALA A 78 1.14 16.79 -5.86
C ALA A 78 1.05 17.44 -4.47
N THR A 79 0.16 16.93 -3.60
CA THR A 79 0.07 17.37 -2.20
C THR A 79 1.39 17.18 -1.45
N PHE A 80 2.08 16.04 -1.68
CA PHE A 80 3.37 15.78 -1.07
C PHE A 80 4.43 16.78 -1.53
N VAL A 81 4.55 17.04 -2.83
CA VAL A 81 5.52 18.00 -3.38
C VAL A 81 5.27 19.41 -2.84
N ALA A 82 4.00 19.82 -2.69
CA ALA A 82 3.66 21.12 -2.12
C ALA A 82 3.99 21.23 -0.63
N GLY A 83 3.82 20.14 0.14
CA GLY A 83 4.09 20.14 1.58
C GLY A 83 5.54 19.82 1.97
N TYR A 84 6.29 19.13 1.11
CA TYR A 84 7.63 18.60 1.37
C TYR A 84 8.54 18.73 0.13
N PRO A 85 8.86 19.96 -0.33
CA PRO A 85 9.53 20.19 -1.61
C PRO A 85 10.95 19.58 -1.71
N ASP A 86 11.68 19.54 -0.59
CA ASP A 86 13.07 19.04 -0.53
C ASP A 86 13.17 17.57 -0.09
N SER A 87 12.02 16.87 -0.01
CA SER A 87 11.96 15.49 0.45
C SER A 87 11.87 14.48 -0.68
N MET A 88 12.40 13.28 -0.45
CA MET A 88 12.25 12.15 -1.36
C MET A 88 10.94 11.41 -1.07
N LEU A 89 10.22 11.04 -2.12
CA LEU A 89 9.07 10.14 -2.04
C LEU A 89 9.39 8.81 -2.72
N ILE A 90 9.32 7.72 -1.97
CA ILE A 90 9.42 6.36 -2.48
C ILE A 90 8.05 5.67 -2.46
N ALA A 91 7.88 4.64 -3.27
CA ALA A 91 6.81 3.66 -3.08
C ALA A 91 7.35 2.24 -3.25
N GLU A 92 6.88 1.35 -2.37
CA GLU A 92 7.09 -0.09 -2.50
C GLU A 92 5.81 -0.74 -3.01
N THR A 93 5.93 -1.56 -4.06
CA THR A 93 4.75 -2.17 -4.70
C THR A 93 5.08 -3.43 -5.50
N SER A 94 4.18 -4.41 -5.42
CA SER A 94 4.15 -5.60 -6.28
C SER A 94 3.21 -5.45 -7.49
N THR A 95 2.31 -4.46 -7.49
CA THR A 95 1.21 -4.40 -8.48
C THR A 95 1.36 -3.31 -9.54
N LEU A 96 2.22 -2.32 -9.31
CA LEU A 96 2.39 -1.16 -10.22
C LEU A 96 3.73 -1.14 -10.96
N GLN A 97 4.42 -2.27 -11.01
CA GLN A 97 5.76 -2.33 -11.60
C GLN A 97 5.76 -1.95 -13.08
N GLU A 98 4.78 -2.47 -13.84
CA GLU A 98 4.62 -2.13 -15.26
C GLU A 98 4.31 -0.64 -15.47
N TYR A 99 3.54 -0.03 -14.57
CA TYR A 99 3.24 1.40 -14.62
C TYR A 99 4.53 2.22 -14.44
N TYR A 100 5.37 1.85 -13.48
CA TYR A 100 6.62 2.55 -13.23
C TYR A 100 7.68 2.31 -14.30
N ALA A 101 7.75 1.10 -14.86
CA ALA A 101 8.59 0.79 -16.00
C ALA A 101 8.24 1.67 -17.21
N LYS A 102 6.94 1.87 -17.50
CA LYS A 102 6.48 2.77 -18.57
C LYS A 102 6.86 4.24 -18.36
N LEU A 103 7.07 4.65 -17.12
CA LEU A 103 7.55 5.99 -16.76
C LEU A 103 9.09 6.08 -16.72
N GLY A 104 9.81 5.00 -17.03
CA GLY A 104 11.26 4.95 -16.97
C GLY A 104 11.83 4.99 -15.55
N ILE A 105 11.03 4.69 -14.52
CA ILE A 105 11.48 4.72 -13.13
C ILE A 105 12.12 3.37 -12.78
N PRO A 106 13.40 3.34 -12.34
CA PRO A 106 14.10 2.10 -12.04
C PRO A 106 13.46 1.38 -10.83
N ALA A 107 13.34 0.06 -10.97
CA ALA A 107 12.85 -0.83 -9.92
C ALA A 107 14.02 -1.35 -9.08
N ILE A 108 13.94 -1.20 -7.76
CA ILE A 108 14.90 -1.80 -6.82
C ILE A 108 14.17 -2.92 -6.07
N PRO A 109 14.56 -4.20 -6.21
CA PRO A 109 13.88 -5.28 -5.50
C PRO A 109 14.04 -5.10 -3.97
N VAL A 110 12.96 -5.29 -3.23
CA VAL A 110 12.97 -5.18 -1.77
C VAL A 110 13.29 -6.55 -1.19
N ASN A 111 14.40 -6.65 -0.47
CA ASN A 111 14.73 -7.85 0.29
C ASN A 111 13.87 -7.88 1.57
N MET A 112 12.88 -8.78 1.61
CA MET A 112 11.98 -8.96 2.75
C MET A 112 12.26 -10.30 3.42
N GLY A 113 12.36 -10.28 4.76
CA GLY A 113 12.32 -11.51 5.54
C GLY A 113 10.94 -12.19 5.43
N LEU A 114 10.86 -13.48 5.75
CA LEU A 114 9.63 -14.28 5.62
C LEU A 114 8.41 -13.63 6.31
N LEU A 115 8.58 -13.16 7.55
CA LEU A 115 7.49 -12.50 8.31
C LEU A 115 7.01 -11.20 7.65
N GLN A 116 7.95 -10.40 7.12
CA GLN A 116 7.61 -9.15 6.43
C GLN A 116 6.89 -9.42 5.11
N TRP A 117 7.35 -10.42 4.36
CA TRP A 117 6.72 -10.86 3.12
C TRP A 117 5.29 -11.37 3.39
N MET A 118 5.10 -12.21 4.41
CA MET A 118 3.77 -12.69 4.81
C MET A 118 2.84 -11.54 5.19
N GLY A 119 3.32 -10.60 6.02
CA GLY A 119 2.54 -9.43 6.43
C GLY A 119 2.17 -8.52 5.25
N SER A 120 3.12 -8.26 4.35
CA SER A 120 2.91 -7.45 3.14
C SER A 120 1.87 -8.08 2.20
N ASN A 121 1.94 -9.40 1.99
CA ASN A 121 0.96 -10.11 1.18
C ASN A 121 -0.42 -10.14 1.83
N ALA A 122 -0.50 -10.40 3.14
CA ALA A 122 -1.77 -10.38 3.87
C ALA A 122 -2.46 -9.01 3.75
N MET A 123 -1.72 -7.91 3.92
CA MET A 123 -2.25 -6.56 3.75
C MET A 123 -2.67 -6.27 2.31
N SER A 124 -1.89 -6.72 1.33
CA SER A 124 -2.24 -6.58 -0.09
C SER A 124 -3.54 -7.34 -0.43
N TYR A 125 -3.71 -8.55 0.08
CA TYR A 125 -4.94 -9.34 -0.08
C TYR A 125 -6.14 -8.67 0.59
N LEU A 126 -5.95 -8.15 1.81
CA LEU A 126 -6.99 -7.40 2.50
C LEU A 126 -7.44 -6.21 1.65
N PHE A 127 -6.51 -5.40 1.12
CA PHE A 127 -6.87 -4.27 0.26
C PHE A 127 -7.55 -4.68 -1.04
N ILE A 128 -7.20 -5.82 -1.62
CA ILE A 128 -7.88 -6.34 -2.82
C ILE A 128 -9.32 -6.72 -2.50
N LEU A 129 -9.54 -7.42 -1.37
CA LEU A 129 -10.85 -7.88 -0.91
C LEU A 129 -11.73 -6.73 -0.43
N THR A 130 -11.16 -5.68 0.16
CA THR A 130 -11.98 -4.54 0.60
C THR A 130 -12.28 -3.53 -0.52
N ASN A 131 -11.72 -3.71 -1.71
CA ASN A 131 -12.08 -2.93 -2.89
C ASN A 131 -13.30 -3.53 -3.59
N LEU A 132 -14.47 -2.92 -3.42
CA LEU A 132 -15.71 -3.33 -4.07
C LEU A 132 -15.60 -3.34 -5.61
N ALA A 133 -14.71 -2.53 -6.20
CA ALA A 133 -14.47 -2.53 -7.64
C ALA A 133 -13.75 -3.81 -8.16
N SER A 134 -13.19 -4.62 -7.27
CA SER A 134 -12.55 -5.91 -7.60
C SER A 134 -13.54 -7.06 -7.76
N TYR A 135 -14.79 -6.89 -7.32
CA TYR A 135 -15.85 -7.91 -7.46
C TYR A 135 -16.54 -7.79 -8.82
N ARG A 136 -15.75 -7.96 -9.87
CA ARG A 136 -16.22 -8.01 -11.25
C ARG A 136 -15.50 -9.11 -12.01
N MET A 137 -16.18 -9.66 -13.01
CA MET A 137 -15.54 -10.53 -13.99
C MET A 137 -14.61 -9.70 -14.86
N ARG A 138 -13.37 -10.16 -15.02
CA ARG A 138 -12.39 -9.58 -15.94
C ARG A 138 -12.49 -10.25 -17.32
N SER A 139 -12.72 -11.56 -17.31
CA SER A 139 -12.99 -12.40 -18.47
C SER A 139 -14.10 -13.39 -18.10
N ASP A 140 -14.56 -14.19 -19.06
CA ASP A 140 -15.65 -15.16 -18.85
C ASP A 140 -15.35 -16.21 -17.76
N LYS A 141 -14.09 -16.33 -17.32
CA LYS A 141 -13.63 -17.35 -16.38
C LYS A 141 -12.80 -16.83 -15.19
N GLU A 142 -12.56 -15.52 -15.09
CA GLU A 142 -11.67 -14.99 -14.04
C GLU A 142 -12.24 -13.75 -13.35
N TRP A 143 -12.38 -13.84 -12.03
CA TRP A 143 -12.69 -12.70 -11.17
C TRP A 143 -11.47 -11.80 -11.01
N GLN A 144 -11.70 -10.49 -11.08
CA GLN A 144 -10.63 -9.49 -10.97
C GLN A 144 -9.86 -9.58 -9.63
N PHE A 145 -10.51 -9.87 -8.50
CA PHE A 145 -9.81 -10.00 -7.22
C PHE A 145 -8.84 -11.20 -7.21
N MET A 146 -9.23 -12.35 -7.78
CA MET A 146 -8.36 -13.54 -7.87
C MET A 146 -7.12 -13.26 -8.72
N HIS A 147 -7.33 -12.59 -9.86
CA HIS A 147 -6.23 -12.15 -10.72
C HIS A 147 -5.22 -11.28 -9.97
N LEU A 148 -5.71 -10.30 -9.20
CA LEU A 148 -4.86 -9.40 -8.42
C LEU A 148 -4.11 -10.13 -7.30
N MET A 149 -4.75 -11.07 -6.61
CA MET A 149 -4.10 -11.88 -5.58
C MET A 149 -3.00 -12.74 -6.16
N ARG A 150 -3.25 -13.42 -7.30
CA ARG A 150 -2.23 -14.20 -8.00
C ARG A 150 -1.03 -13.33 -8.37
N ARG A 151 -1.28 -12.13 -8.89
CA ARG A 151 -0.22 -11.16 -9.23
C ARG A 151 0.62 -10.80 -8.00
N VAL A 152 -0.03 -10.46 -6.87
CA VAL A 152 0.68 -10.14 -5.62
C VAL A 152 1.54 -11.31 -5.17
N HIS A 153 1.00 -12.53 -5.21
CA HIS A 153 1.73 -13.73 -4.77
C HIS A 153 2.97 -14.03 -5.61
N GLN A 154 2.89 -13.82 -6.92
CA GLN A 154 3.94 -14.16 -7.88
C GLN A 154 4.98 -13.05 -8.08
N THR A 155 4.72 -11.84 -7.59
CA THR A 155 5.56 -10.67 -7.88
C THR A 155 6.37 -10.24 -6.67
N ILE A 156 7.69 -10.20 -6.80
CA ILE A 156 8.59 -9.66 -5.78
C ILE A 156 8.34 -8.15 -5.66
N PRO A 157 8.07 -7.61 -4.46
CA PRO A 157 7.91 -6.18 -4.27
C PRO A 157 9.14 -5.39 -4.70
N CYS A 158 8.92 -4.28 -5.39
CA CYS A 158 9.98 -3.37 -5.82
C CYS A 158 9.75 -1.98 -5.22
N ARG A 159 10.84 -1.33 -4.85
CA ARG A 159 10.91 0.07 -4.44
C ARG A 159 11.18 0.95 -5.65
N TYR A 160 10.48 2.07 -5.70
CA TYR A 160 10.58 3.09 -6.74
C TYR A 160 10.76 4.46 -6.09
N VAL A 161 11.66 5.28 -6.63
CA VAL A 161 11.80 6.69 -6.26
C VAL A 161 10.88 7.50 -7.16
N ILE A 162 9.79 8.04 -6.61
CA ILE A 162 8.76 8.78 -7.34
C ILE A 162 9.11 10.26 -7.43
N VAL A 163 9.60 10.82 -6.33
CA VAL A 163 9.97 12.24 -6.20
C VAL A 163 11.33 12.30 -5.52
N GLY A 164 12.16 13.25 -5.94
CA GLY A 164 13.50 13.44 -5.40
C GLY A 164 14.47 12.49 -6.08
N GLN A 165 15.05 12.90 -7.21
CA GLN A 165 16.31 12.33 -7.65
C GLN A 165 17.38 12.74 -6.64
N ILE A 166 17.65 11.90 -5.63
CA ILE A 166 18.99 11.93 -5.04
C ILE A 166 19.91 11.48 -6.17
N ARG A 167 20.86 12.37 -6.51
CA ARG A 167 22.04 12.14 -7.34
C ARG A 167 22.76 10.86 -6.88
N TYR A 168 22.25 9.70 -7.23
CA TYR A 168 22.96 8.44 -7.02
C TYR A 168 24.01 8.35 -8.14
N LYS A 169 25.26 8.62 -7.77
CA LYS A 169 26.51 8.33 -8.49
C LYS A 169 27.02 9.37 -9.51
N GLN A 170 27.69 10.41 -8.99
CA GLN A 170 28.88 11.03 -9.59
C GLN A 170 30.04 11.12 -8.57
N ARG A 171 30.09 10.19 -7.61
CA ARG A 171 31.12 10.13 -6.55
C ARG A 171 31.85 8.78 -6.49
N SER A 172 31.88 8.07 -7.62
CA SER A 172 32.59 6.79 -7.78
C SER A 172 33.75 6.87 -8.78
N ASP A 173 33.98 8.03 -9.40
CA ASP A 173 35.01 8.24 -10.43
C ASP A 173 36.08 9.25 -9.97
N ARG A 174 36.24 9.44 -8.66
CA ARG A 174 37.32 10.24 -8.06
C ARG A 174 37.80 9.59 -6.76
N GLU A 175 38.36 8.40 -6.88
CA GLU A 175 39.43 7.90 -6.01
C GLU A 175 40.46 7.18 -6.88
#